data_AF-A0A077KPB7-F1
#
_entry.id   AF-A0A077KPB7-F1
#
_cell.length_a   1.000
_cell.length_b   1.000
_cell.length_c   1.000
_cell.angle_alpha   90.00
_cell.angle_beta   90.00
_cell.angle_gamma   90.00
#
_symmetry.space_group_name_H-M   'P 1'
#
loop_
_entity.id
_entity.type
_entity.pdbx_description
1 polymer ?
#
loop_
_entity_poly.entity_id
_entity_poly.type
_entity_poly.pdbx_seq_one_letter_code
_entity_poly.pdbx_strand_id
1 'polypeptide(L)'
;MGYWRTLHLFDDRKFYTETVPALKGEAGDLTDDCREFLKYQVLGGTLHLSKQELEKLVNKTIEKIISISNSLDKTFKVSSTHQKVANTNDEMAFLNNLEGYYDFTRFFEYYIFKTCADFSPHLALGKGGVLRNFEISSKTLSCSIIEELDDWNNFFCFHGMGITNWISHEDLQYVYLDKENLKHDGNEIAKAYLTLLEIANANGLGFIIGVDMKEEILQLLPDHKTVRPETWNPQNLSGLIWKI
;
A
#
# COMPACT_ATOMS: atom_id res chain seq x y z
N MET A 1 5.28 -16.02 -14.20
CA MET A 1 4.04 -15.87 -13.42
C MET A 1 3.66 -14.40 -13.47
N GLY A 2 2.38 -14.05 -13.57
CA GLY A 2 1.95 -12.65 -13.78
C GLY A 2 1.69 -11.93 -12.47
N TYR A 3 1.87 -10.60 -12.47
CA TYR A 3 1.59 -9.71 -11.35
C TYR A 3 0.10 -9.70 -10.99
N TRP A 4 -0.24 -9.91 -9.72
CA TRP A 4 -1.62 -9.84 -9.21
C TRP A 4 -1.83 -8.60 -8.35
N ARG A 5 -2.78 -7.76 -8.77
CA ARG A 5 -3.16 -6.52 -8.08
C ARG A 5 -4.25 -6.77 -7.03
N THR A 6 -4.11 -6.09 -5.91
CA THR A 6 -5.07 -6.08 -4.80
C THR A 6 -5.30 -4.66 -4.31
N LEU A 7 -6.56 -4.34 -3.98
CA LEU A 7 -6.99 -3.02 -3.51
C LEU A 7 -7.52 -3.10 -2.08
N HIS A 8 -7.08 -2.17 -1.25
CA HIS A 8 -7.28 -2.18 0.19
C HIS A 8 -7.78 -0.82 0.69
N LEU A 9 -8.47 -0.83 1.83
CA LEU A 9 -8.81 0.39 2.56
C LEU A 9 -7.56 0.98 3.22
N PHE A 10 -7.49 2.31 3.19
CA PHE A 10 -6.35 3.07 3.66
C PHE A 10 -6.79 4.29 4.46
N ASP A 11 -6.34 4.40 5.70
CA ASP A 11 -6.50 5.58 6.54
C ASP A 11 -5.34 6.56 6.23
N ASP A 12 -5.55 7.38 5.20
CA ASP A 12 -4.59 8.37 4.74
C ASP A 12 -4.31 9.43 5.80
N ARG A 13 -5.32 9.79 6.62
CA ARG A 13 -5.15 10.73 7.73
C ARG A 13 -4.16 10.19 8.74
N LYS A 14 -4.39 8.96 9.24
CA LYS A 14 -3.46 8.30 10.17
C LYS A 14 -2.08 8.10 9.54
N PHE A 15 -2.03 7.75 8.25
CA PHE A 15 -0.78 7.63 7.54
C PHE A 15 0.05 8.92 7.61
N TYR A 16 -0.53 10.07 7.27
CA TYR A 16 0.21 11.33 7.26
C TYR A 16 0.46 11.90 8.66
N THR A 17 -0.41 11.66 9.64
CA THR A 17 -0.25 12.23 10.99
C THR A 17 0.56 11.37 11.96
N GLU A 18 0.65 10.05 11.73
CA GLU A 18 1.32 9.11 12.64
C GLU A 18 2.40 8.31 11.92
N THR A 19 2.04 7.62 10.84
CA THR A 19 2.94 6.66 10.17
C THR A 19 4.11 7.35 9.48
N VAL A 20 3.89 8.44 8.74
CA VAL A 20 4.95 9.20 8.06
C VAL A 20 5.93 9.81 9.06
N PRO A 21 5.49 10.52 10.13
CA PRO A 21 6.40 10.99 11.17
C PRO A 21 7.24 9.85 11.79
N ALA A 22 6.65 8.66 12.00
CA ALA A 22 7.39 7.51 12.50
C ALA A 22 8.46 7.02 11.53
N LEU A 23 8.10 6.87 10.24
CA LEU A 23 9.04 6.47 9.19
C LEU A 23 10.17 7.49 8.98
N LYS A 24 9.92 8.79 9.22
CA LYS A 24 10.93 9.86 9.16
C LYS A 24 11.78 10.01 10.43
N GLY A 25 11.46 9.27 11.49
CA GLY A 25 12.13 9.38 12.78
C GLY A 25 11.80 10.67 13.55
N GLU A 26 10.69 11.32 13.20
CA GLU A 26 10.21 12.56 13.84
C GLU A 26 9.35 12.26 15.08
N ALA A 27 8.72 11.08 15.14
CA ALA A 27 7.89 10.62 16.24
C ALA A 27 7.93 9.08 16.39
N GLY A 28 7.49 8.55 17.52
CA GLY A 28 7.41 7.09 17.72
C GLY A 28 8.77 6.39 17.84
N ASP A 29 8.72 5.06 18.01
CA ASP A 29 9.89 4.18 18.06
C ASP A 29 9.63 2.94 17.19
N LEU A 30 10.44 2.76 16.15
CA LEU A 30 10.33 1.65 15.20
C LEU A 30 11.05 0.37 15.66
N THR A 31 11.74 0.39 16.81
CA THR A 31 12.59 -0.74 17.26
C THR A 31 11.83 -2.06 17.36
N ASP A 32 10.67 -2.07 18.01
CA ASP A 32 9.91 -3.31 18.18
C ASP A 32 9.25 -3.78 16.87
N ASP A 33 8.74 -2.84 16.06
CA ASP A 33 8.18 -3.13 14.74
C ASP A 33 9.24 -3.69 13.79
N CYS A 34 10.43 -3.11 13.78
CA CYS A 34 11.57 -3.58 12.98
C CYS A 34 12.04 -4.95 13.46
N ARG A 35 12.12 -5.17 14.79
CA ARG A 35 12.49 -6.47 15.35
C ARG A 35 11.47 -7.56 14.97
N GLU A 36 10.19 -7.23 14.96
CA GLU A 36 9.13 -8.14 14.52
C GLU A 36 9.24 -8.44 13.03
N PHE A 37 9.33 -7.40 12.19
CA PHE A 37 9.51 -7.49 10.73
C PHE A 37 10.68 -8.39 10.33
N LEU A 38 11.85 -8.20 10.95
CA LEU A 38 13.07 -8.95 10.63
C LEU A 38 12.95 -10.46 10.92
N LYS A 39 12.04 -10.90 11.79
CA LYS A 39 11.79 -12.33 12.02
C LYS A 39 11.25 -13.03 10.77
N TYR A 40 10.50 -12.30 9.94
CA TYR A 40 9.77 -12.85 8.80
C TYR A 40 10.48 -12.66 7.45
N GLN A 41 11.43 -11.72 7.33
CA GLN A 41 12.06 -11.37 6.04
C GLN A 41 13.44 -11.98 5.78
N VAL A 42 14.21 -12.31 6.83
CA VAL A 42 15.57 -12.83 6.62
C VAL A 42 15.50 -14.32 6.30
N LEU A 43 16.03 -14.75 5.15
CA LEU A 43 16.23 -16.17 4.86
C LEU A 43 17.15 -16.78 5.95
N GLY A 44 16.61 -17.73 6.72
CA GLY A 44 17.27 -18.29 7.92
C GLY A 44 16.88 -17.62 9.25
N GLY A 45 16.02 -16.60 9.19
CA GLY A 45 15.52 -15.82 10.32
C GLY A 45 16.61 -15.03 11.05
N THR A 46 16.22 -14.23 12.04
CA THR A 46 17.16 -13.60 12.98
C THR A 46 17.46 -14.45 14.22
N LEU A 47 16.92 -15.68 14.27
CA LEU A 47 16.98 -16.57 15.44
C LEU A 47 18.40 -17.01 15.81
N HIS A 48 19.32 -16.99 14.85
CA HIS A 48 20.72 -17.40 15.06
C HIS A 48 21.62 -16.24 15.54
N LEU A 49 21.12 -15.00 15.49
CA LEU A 49 21.90 -13.82 15.89
C LEU A 49 21.93 -13.69 17.40
N SER A 50 23.08 -13.29 17.94
CA SER A 50 23.13 -12.84 19.34
C SER A 50 22.29 -11.57 19.53
N LYS A 51 21.90 -11.29 20.78
CA LYS A 51 21.15 -10.07 21.12
C LYS A 51 21.84 -8.80 20.61
N GLN A 52 23.17 -8.74 20.71
CA GLN A 52 23.94 -7.57 20.28
C GLN A 52 23.97 -7.42 18.75
N GLU A 53 24.04 -8.52 18.01
CA GLU A 53 23.99 -8.51 16.54
C GLU A 53 22.60 -8.12 16.04
N LEU A 54 21.55 -8.63 16.68
CA LEU A 54 20.18 -8.26 16.37
C LEU A 54 19.92 -6.76 16.59
N GLU A 55 20.38 -6.20 17.72
CA GLU A 55 20.25 -4.76 17.98
C GLU A 55 21.00 -3.91 16.94
N LYS A 56 22.21 -4.32 16.54
CA LYS A 56 22.95 -3.64 15.47
C LYS A 56 22.21 -3.70 14.13
N LEU A 57 21.61 -4.84 13.81
CA LEU A 57 20.83 -5.02 12.58
C LEU A 57 19.58 -4.13 12.60
N VAL A 58 18.81 -4.16 13.68
CA VAL A 58 17.61 -3.34 13.87
C VAL A 58 17.94 -1.86 13.69
N ASN A 59 18.95 -1.35 14.41
CA ASN A 59 19.33 0.06 14.33
C ASN A 59 19.77 0.44 12.91
N LYS A 60 20.58 -0.39 12.26
CA LYS A 60 21.02 -0.15 10.87
C LYS A 60 19.84 -0.14 9.89
N THR A 61 18.86 -1.02 10.07
CA THR A 61 17.66 -1.07 9.23
C THR A 61 16.79 0.18 9.44
N ILE A 62 16.59 0.61 10.69
CA ILE A 62 15.84 1.84 11.02
C ILE A 62 16.52 3.08 10.44
N GLU A 63 17.84 3.21 10.58
CA GLU A 63 18.60 4.31 9.99
C GLU A 63 18.39 4.41 8.47
N LYS A 64 18.35 3.28 7.77
CA LYS A 64 18.08 3.21 6.32
C LYS A 64 16.64 3.61 5.99
N ILE A 65 15.66 3.09 6.74
CA ILE A 65 14.24 3.45 6.58
C ILE A 65 14.06 4.95 6.72
N ILE A 66 14.64 5.54 7.78
CA ILE A 66 14.57 6.98 8.05
C ILE A 66 15.25 7.78 6.95
N SER A 67 16.45 7.37 6.52
CA SER A 67 17.20 8.03 5.45
C SER A 67 16.40 8.08 4.14
N ILE A 68 15.83 6.93 3.72
CA ILE A 68 15.03 6.84 2.50
C ILE A 68 13.74 7.65 2.65
N SER A 69 13.05 7.56 3.79
CA SER A 69 11.81 8.28 4.07
C SER A 69 12.00 9.81 4.05
N ASN A 70 13.15 10.29 4.52
CA ASN A 70 13.48 11.71 4.50
C ASN A 70 13.83 12.24 3.10
N SER A 71 14.08 11.36 2.13
CA SER A 71 14.20 11.75 0.72
C SER A 71 12.85 12.03 0.05
N LEU A 72 11.75 11.61 0.67
CA LEU A 72 10.40 11.75 0.12
C LEU A 72 9.78 13.11 0.47
N ASP A 73 9.06 13.66 -0.49
CA ASP A 73 8.34 14.91 -0.36
C ASP A 73 7.13 14.81 0.60
N LYS A 74 6.35 15.89 0.68
CA LYS A 74 5.17 15.95 1.54
C LYS A 74 4.05 14.97 1.14
N THR A 75 4.00 14.56 -0.13
CA THR A 75 3.01 13.57 -0.58
C THR A 75 3.43 12.15 -0.19
N PHE A 76 4.70 11.99 0.19
CA PHE A 76 5.35 10.71 0.43
C PHE A 76 5.32 9.79 -0.81
N LYS A 77 5.12 10.34 -2.01
CA LYS A 77 5.11 9.58 -3.27
C LYS A 77 6.32 9.90 -4.16
N VAL A 78 6.90 11.09 -4.02
CA VAL A 78 7.99 11.56 -4.88
C VAL A 78 9.25 11.73 -4.05
N SER A 79 10.34 11.09 -4.47
CA SER A 79 11.65 11.32 -3.84
C SER A 79 12.36 12.47 -4.53
N SER A 80 12.90 13.42 -3.76
CA SER A 80 13.67 14.55 -4.29
C SER A 80 14.95 14.11 -4.97
N THR A 81 15.48 12.92 -4.60
CA THR A 81 16.66 12.31 -5.24
C THR A 81 16.29 11.48 -6.47
N HIS A 82 15.00 11.23 -6.70
CA HIS A 82 14.46 10.48 -7.83
C HIS A 82 13.37 11.31 -8.54
N GLN A 83 13.77 12.35 -9.26
CA GLN A 83 12.88 12.97 -10.25
C GLN A 83 12.81 12.04 -11.47
N LYS A 84 11.60 11.58 -11.80
CA LYS A 84 11.25 10.68 -12.93
C LYS A 84 12.38 10.57 -13.96
N VAL A 85 13.20 9.53 -13.83
CA VAL A 85 14.24 9.27 -14.82
C VAL A 85 13.54 8.92 -16.13
N ALA A 86 14.02 9.47 -17.24
CA ALA A 86 13.31 9.42 -18.53
C ALA A 86 13.14 7.99 -19.10
N ASN A 87 13.86 7.00 -18.58
CA ASN A 87 13.70 5.60 -18.94
C ASN A 87 13.69 4.68 -17.71
N THR A 88 12.97 3.57 -17.81
CA THR A 88 12.77 2.57 -16.75
C THR A 88 14.06 1.87 -16.33
N ASN A 89 15.05 1.74 -17.21
CA ASN A 89 16.29 1.03 -16.88
C ASN A 89 17.15 1.82 -15.88
N ASP A 90 17.23 3.13 -16.06
CA ASP A 90 17.99 4.00 -15.19
C ASP A 90 17.31 4.16 -13.82
N GLU A 91 15.97 4.19 -13.79
CA GLU A 91 15.20 4.10 -12.55
C GLU A 91 15.49 2.80 -11.80
N MET A 92 15.43 1.64 -12.48
CA MET A 92 15.78 0.36 -11.85
C MET A 92 17.24 0.33 -11.37
N ALA A 93 18.17 0.88 -12.15
CA ALA A 93 19.58 0.96 -11.76
C ALA A 93 19.77 1.84 -10.52
N PHE A 94 19.07 2.97 -10.42
CA PHE A 94 19.09 3.81 -9.22
C PHE A 94 18.56 3.06 -8.00
N LEU A 95 17.36 2.47 -8.12
CA LEU A 95 16.70 1.75 -7.01
C LEU A 95 17.52 0.55 -6.53
N ASN A 96 18.14 -0.20 -7.44
CA ASN A 96 19.01 -1.33 -7.10
C ASN A 96 20.30 -0.91 -6.37
N ASN A 97 20.75 0.32 -6.58
CA ASN A 97 21.95 0.86 -5.93
C ASN A 97 21.64 1.64 -4.64
N LEU A 98 20.37 1.90 -4.34
CA LEU A 98 19.96 2.57 -3.12
C LEU A 98 20.10 1.61 -1.92
N GLU A 99 21.08 1.88 -1.05
CA GLU A 99 21.36 0.99 0.07
C GLU A 99 20.15 0.89 1.01
N GLY A 100 19.68 -0.33 1.28
CA GLY A 100 18.52 -0.57 2.15
C GLY A 100 17.17 -0.47 1.45
N TYR A 101 17.14 -0.26 0.14
CA TYR A 101 15.90 -0.12 -0.63
C TYR A 101 14.95 -1.32 -0.49
N TYR A 102 15.50 -2.55 -0.57
CA TYR A 102 14.71 -3.76 -0.33
C TYR A 102 14.05 -3.75 1.05
N ASP A 103 14.84 -3.50 2.10
CA ASP A 103 14.34 -3.49 3.47
C ASP A 103 13.29 -2.39 3.66
N PHE A 104 13.50 -1.21 3.06
CA PHE A 104 12.55 -0.11 3.09
C PHE A 104 11.21 -0.49 2.47
N THR A 105 11.19 -0.99 1.21
CA THR A 105 9.94 -1.33 0.53
C THR A 105 9.15 -2.42 1.28
N ARG A 106 9.84 -3.44 1.81
CA ARG A 106 9.21 -4.51 2.58
C ARG A 106 8.75 -4.07 3.95
N PHE A 107 9.54 -3.24 4.64
CA PHE A 107 9.13 -2.67 5.91
C PHE A 107 7.96 -1.71 5.74
N PHE A 108 7.96 -0.90 4.68
CA PHE A 108 6.86 0.00 4.35
C PHE A 108 5.56 -0.77 4.12
N GLU A 109 5.57 -1.81 3.28
CA GLU A 109 4.43 -2.72 3.10
C GLU A 109 3.91 -3.26 4.45
N TYR A 110 4.79 -3.86 5.25
CA TYR A 110 4.44 -4.39 6.57
C TYR A 110 3.84 -3.32 7.49
N TYR A 111 4.49 -2.17 7.58
CA TYR A 111 4.17 -1.13 8.55
C TYR A 111 2.87 -0.41 8.22
N ILE A 112 2.58 -0.17 6.94
CA ILE A 112 1.32 0.41 6.48
C ILE A 112 0.15 -0.49 6.85
N PHE A 113 0.24 -1.78 6.51
CA PHE A 113 -0.80 -2.74 6.87
C PHE A 113 -0.85 -3.05 8.36
N LYS A 114 0.20 -2.78 9.14
CA LYS A 114 0.16 -2.86 10.60
C LYS A 114 -0.60 -1.69 11.21
N THR A 115 -0.48 -0.49 10.64
CA THR A 115 -0.86 0.76 11.31
C THR A 115 -2.10 1.44 10.74
N CYS A 116 -2.20 1.56 9.41
CA CYS A 116 -3.16 2.45 8.75
C CYS A 116 -3.83 1.86 7.49
N ALA A 117 -3.65 0.58 7.19
CA ALA A 117 -4.37 -0.11 6.13
C ALA A 117 -4.91 -1.46 6.58
N ASP A 118 -6.02 -1.88 5.99
CA ASP A 118 -6.62 -3.20 6.23
C ASP A 118 -6.20 -4.16 5.13
N PHE A 119 -5.53 -5.25 5.52
CA PHE A 119 -5.20 -6.31 4.57
C PHE A 119 -6.44 -7.16 4.22
N SER A 120 -7.39 -7.27 5.15
CA SER A 120 -8.68 -7.93 4.93
C SER A 120 -9.83 -7.08 5.47
N PRO A 121 -10.98 -7.03 4.75
CA PRO A 121 -11.16 -7.62 3.42
C PRO A 121 -10.45 -6.79 2.34
N HIS A 122 -10.17 -7.39 1.18
CA HIS A 122 -9.58 -6.68 0.04
C HIS A 122 -10.21 -7.11 -1.28
N LEU A 123 -10.03 -6.30 -2.32
CA LEU A 123 -10.50 -6.62 -3.66
C LEU A 123 -9.35 -7.17 -4.51
N ALA A 124 -9.48 -8.39 -4.99
CA ALA A 124 -8.56 -8.93 -6.00
C ALA A 124 -8.91 -8.36 -7.38
N LEU A 125 -8.03 -7.49 -7.89
CA LEU A 125 -8.20 -6.86 -9.20
C LEU A 125 -7.67 -7.73 -10.33
N GLY A 126 -6.84 -8.73 -10.06
CA GLY A 126 -6.24 -9.59 -11.07
C GLY A 126 -4.99 -8.97 -11.72
N LYS A 127 -4.70 -9.33 -12.97
CA LYS A 127 -3.51 -8.84 -13.72
C LYS A 127 -3.55 -7.37 -14.14
N GLY A 128 -4.56 -6.62 -13.74
CA GLY A 128 -4.72 -5.23 -14.16
C GLY A 128 -5.36 -4.44 -13.05
N GLY A 129 -5.47 -3.15 -13.29
CA GLY A 129 -5.95 -2.20 -12.30
C GLY A 129 -7.46 -2.13 -12.15
N VAL A 130 -7.90 -1.09 -11.45
CA VAL A 130 -9.30 -0.73 -11.27
C VAL A 130 -9.91 -0.32 -12.61
N LEU A 131 -9.20 0.50 -13.40
CA LEU A 131 -9.73 1.16 -14.60
C LEU A 131 -10.31 0.17 -15.62
N ARG A 132 -9.64 -0.99 -15.78
CA ARG A 132 -10.02 -2.03 -16.76
C ARG A 132 -11.41 -2.63 -16.53
N ASN A 133 -11.98 -2.44 -15.34
CA ASN A 133 -13.27 -3.01 -14.97
C ASN A 133 -14.45 -2.11 -15.35
N PHE A 134 -14.17 -0.90 -15.88
CA PHE A 134 -15.17 0.11 -16.19
C PHE A 134 -15.08 0.60 -17.63
N GLU A 135 -16.23 0.96 -18.19
CA GLU A 135 -16.35 1.77 -19.40
C GLU A 135 -16.42 3.24 -19.01
N ILE A 136 -15.25 3.87 -18.92
CA ILE A 136 -15.11 5.25 -18.45
C ILE A 136 -14.49 6.14 -19.53
N SER A 137 -14.96 7.39 -19.61
CA SER A 137 -14.36 8.39 -20.50
C SER A 137 -13.12 8.99 -19.85
N SER A 138 -12.02 9.09 -20.62
CA SER A 138 -10.76 9.74 -20.21
C SER A 138 -10.89 11.23 -19.86
N LYS A 139 -12.05 11.85 -20.10
CA LYS A 139 -12.34 13.25 -19.74
C LYS A 139 -12.95 13.40 -18.34
N THR A 140 -13.27 12.31 -17.67
CA THR A 140 -13.91 12.32 -16.34
C THR A 140 -12.85 12.42 -15.25
N LEU A 141 -13.22 13.05 -14.13
CA LEU A 141 -12.33 13.18 -12.98
C LEU A 141 -12.03 11.80 -12.36
N SER A 142 -13.04 10.92 -12.29
CA SER A 142 -12.84 9.54 -11.83
C SER A 142 -11.78 8.81 -12.66
N CYS A 143 -11.72 9.02 -13.97
CA CYS A 143 -10.72 8.38 -14.82
C CYS A 143 -9.32 8.80 -14.42
N SER A 144 -9.07 10.10 -14.25
CA SER A 144 -7.74 10.61 -13.90
C SER A 144 -7.28 10.14 -12.52
N ILE A 145 -8.18 10.09 -11.53
CA ILE A 145 -7.85 9.62 -10.17
C ILE A 145 -7.60 8.11 -10.16
N ILE A 146 -8.42 7.34 -10.88
CA ILE A 146 -8.23 5.88 -10.99
C ILE A 146 -6.96 5.56 -11.79
N GLU A 147 -6.65 6.33 -12.83
CA GLU A 147 -5.39 6.22 -13.57
C GLU A 147 -4.19 6.47 -12.66
N GLU A 148 -4.25 7.47 -11.78
CA GLU A 148 -3.20 7.67 -10.77
C GLU A 148 -3.11 6.49 -9.81
N LEU A 149 -4.23 6.01 -9.28
CA LEU A 149 -4.24 4.83 -8.40
C LEU A 149 -3.65 3.60 -9.10
N ASP A 150 -3.93 3.43 -10.39
CA ASP A 150 -3.39 2.35 -11.20
C ASP A 150 -1.95 2.59 -11.67
N ASP A 151 -1.41 3.81 -11.57
CA ASP A 151 -0.04 4.13 -11.95
C ASP A 151 0.96 3.49 -10.99
N TRP A 152 2.02 2.92 -11.56
CA TRP A 152 2.96 2.12 -10.81
C TRP A 152 4.09 2.97 -10.27
N ASN A 153 4.07 3.27 -8.97
CA ASN A 153 5.18 3.94 -8.32
C ASN A 153 6.28 2.91 -7.99
N ASN A 154 7.26 2.80 -8.90
CA ASN A 154 8.37 1.86 -8.79
C ASN A 154 9.19 2.01 -7.51
N PHE A 155 9.13 3.16 -6.84
CA PHE A 155 9.85 3.46 -5.59
C PHE A 155 9.31 2.69 -4.38
N PHE A 156 8.08 2.21 -4.39
CA PHE A 156 7.51 1.48 -3.25
C PHE A 156 7.42 -0.04 -3.47
N CYS A 157 7.81 -0.50 -4.67
CA CYS A 157 7.66 -1.89 -5.06
C CYS A 157 8.98 -2.48 -5.62
N PHE A 158 9.73 -3.14 -4.76
CA PHE A 158 10.96 -3.81 -5.15
C PHE A 158 10.69 -4.93 -6.18
N HIS A 159 11.33 -4.85 -7.35
CA HIS A 159 11.06 -5.72 -8.51
C HIS A 159 9.57 -5.77 -8.91
N GLY A 160 8.85 -4.66 -8.75
CA GLY A 160 7.41 -4.62 -9.08
C GLY A 160 6.56 -5.46 -8.14
N MET A 161 6.97 -5.63 -6.88
CA MET A 161 6.18 -6.30 -5.85
C MET A 161 6.10 -5.43 -4.60
N GLY A 162 4.92 -5.36 -3.99
CA GLY A 162 4.61 -4.53 -2.83
C GLY A 162 3.57 -3.46 -3.13
N ILE A 163 3.55 -2.39 -2.34
CA ILE A 163 2.65 -1.25 -2.56
C ILE A 163 3.06 -0.50 -3.83
N THR A 164 2.08 -0.18 -4.68
CA THR A 164 2.35 0.51 -5.96
C THR A 164 1.81 1.92 -5.99
N ASN A 165 0.69 2.20 -5.30
CA ASN A 165 0.15 3.56 -5.16
C ASN A 165 -0.96 3.60 -4.10
N TRP A 166 -1.43 4.81 -3.79
CA TRP A 166 -2.61 5.06 -2.95
C TRP A 166 -3.28 6.37 -3.33
N ILE A 167 -4.53 6.57 -2.93
CA ILE A 167 -5.25 7.84 -3.03
C ILE A 167 -5.84 8.22 -1.68
N SER A 168 -5.97 9.53 -1.44
CA SER A 168 -6.51 10.06 -0.19
C SER A 168 -8.03 9.86 -0.10
N HIS A 169 -8.60 10.11 1.07
CA HIS A 169 -10.06 10.19 1.19
C HIS A 169 -10.63 11.33 0.33
N GLU A 170 -9.92 12.46 0.21
CA GLU A 170 -10.35 13.60 -0.60
C GLU A 170 -10.47 13.21 -2.09
N ASP A 171 -9.44 12.53 -2.63
CA ASP A 171 -9.47 12.01 -4.00
C ASP A 171 -10.63 11.01 -4.19
N LEU A 172 -10.82 10.14 -3.21
CA LEU A 172 -11.88 9.15 -3.22
C LEU A 172 -13.29 9.78 -3.21
N GLN A 173 -13.48 10.90 -2.50
CA GLN A 173 -14.74 11.64 -2.53
C GLN A 173 -15.08 12.14 -3.94
N TYR A 174 -14.09 12.62 -4.70
CA TYR A 174 -14.31 13.02 -6.09
C TYR A 174 -14.73 11.84 -6.97
N VAL A 175 -14.10 10.67 -6.80
CA VAL A 175 -14.52 9.43 -7.49
C VAL A 175 -15.95 9.06 -7.09
N TYR A 176 -16.29 9.16 -5.81
CA TYR A 176 -17.64 8.84 -5.31
C TYR A 176 -18.72 9.75 -5.89
N LEU A 177 -18.46 11.06 -5.98
CA LEU A 177 -19.40 12.03 -6.56
C LEU A 177 -19.61 11.81 -8.06
N ASP A 178 -18.62 11.24 -8.74
CA ASP A 178 -18.62 10.98 -10.17
C ASP A 178 -18.86 9.49 -10.51
N LYS A 179 -19.31 8.69 -9.52
CA LYS A 179 -19.47 7.23 -9.64
C LYS A 179 -20.47 6.78 -10.71
N GLU A 180 -21.42 7.63 -11.09
CA GLU A 180 -22.37 7.33 -12.19
C GLU A 180 -21.68 7.21 -13.56
N ASN A 181 -20.45 7.74 -13.70
CA ASN A 181 -19.62 7.57 -14.88
C ASN A 181 -18.80 6.26 -14.86
N LEU A 182 -18.79 5.52 -13.75
CA LEU A 182 -18.16 4.20 -13.62
C LEU A 182 -19.09 3.10 -14.12
N LYS A 183 -19.34 3.10 -15.43
CA LYS A 183 -20.23 2.13 -16.08
C LYS A 183 -19.58 0.75 -16.14
N HIS A 184 -20.35 -0.29 -15.89
CA HIS A 184 -19.88 -1.67 -16.00
C HIS A 184 -20.99 -2.59 -16.50
N ASP A 185 -20.65 -3.52 -17.40
CA ASP A 185 -21.59 -4.49 -17.96
C ASP A 185 -21.78 -5.71 -17.03
N GLY A 186 -22.18 -5.44 -15.79
CA GLY A 186 -22.40 -6.49 -14.79
C GLY A 186 -21.12 -7.15 -14.25
N ASN A 187 -19.95 -6.59 -14.52
CA ASN A 187 -18.67 -7.06 -13.99
C ASN A 187 -18.67 -7.11 -12.44
N GLU A 188 -18.44 -8.29 -11.87
CA GLU A 188 -18.48 -8.50 -10.41
C GLU A 188 -17.35 -7.77 -9.66
N ILE A 189 -16.16 -7.61 -10.25
CA ILE A 189 -15.07 -6.82 -9.67
C ILE A 189 -15.45 -5.35 -9.63
N ALA A 190 -16.11 -4.84 -10.68
CA ALA A 190 -16.61 -3.47 -10.72
C ALA A 190 -17.66 -3.22 -9.64
N LYS A 191 -18.61 -4.15 -9.46
CA LYS A 191 -19.60 -4.08 -8.37
C LYS A 191 -18.92 -4.08 -7.00
N ALA A 192 -17.98 -4.99 -6.77
CA ALA A 192 -17.23 -5.07 -5.52
C ALA A 192 -16.41 -3.80 -5.24
N TYR A 193 -15.82 -3.19 -6.28
CA TYR A 193 -15.15 -1.89 -6.18
C TYR A 193 -16.11 -0.79 -5.75
N LEU A 194 -17.29 -0.69 -6.38
CA LEU A 194 -18.29 0.33 -6.02
C LEU A 194 -18.79 0.15 -4.58
N THR A 195 -18.97 -1.09 -4.12
CA THR A 195 -19.26 -1.38 -2.71
C THR A 195 -18.13 -0.91 -1.79
N LEU A 196 -16.87 -1.22 -2.15
CA LEU A 196 -15.71 -0.80 -1.36
C LEU A 196 -15.55 0.72 -1.34
N LEU A 197 -15.89 1.40 -2.45
CA LEU A 197 -15.91 2.86 -2.59
C LEU A 197 -16.95 3.49 -1.65
N GLU A 198 -18.15 2.90 -1.57
CA GLU A 198 -19.20 3.33 -0.64
C GLU A 198 -18.75 3.22 0.82
N ILE A 199 -18.11 2.10 1.18
CA ILE A 199 -17.58 1.87 2.52
C ILE A 199 -16.45 2.84 2.85
N ALA A 200 -15.49 3.02 1.94
CA ALA A 200 -14.38 3.93 2.13
C ALA A 200 -14.86 5.38 2.32
N ASN A 201 -15.80 5.82 1.47
CA ASN A 201 -16.37 7.15 1.56
C ASN A 201 -17.12 7.36 2.90
N ALA A 202 -17.94 6.39 3.31
CA ALA A 202 -18.71 6.49 4.56
C ALA A 202 -17.83 6.52 5.83
N ASN A 203 -16.62 5.95 5.77
CA ASN A 203 -15.69 5.89 6.90
C ASN A 203 -14.57 6.93 6.82
N GLY A 204 -14.55 7.76 5.78
CA GLY A 204 -13.52 8.78 5.61
C GLY A 204 -12.13 8.19 5.30
N LEU A 205 -12.10 7.16 4.46
CA LEU A 205 -10.89 6.42 4.08
C LEU A 205 -10.57 6.62 2.59
N GLY A 206 -9.30 6.43 2.25
CA GLY A 206 -8.79 6.31 0.88
C GLY A 206 -8.57 4.86 0.46
N PHE A 207 -7.82 4.68 -0.62
CA PHE A 207 -7.42 3.36 -1.12
C PHE A 207 -5.92 3.22 -1.25
N ILE A 208 -5.42 2.01 -1.05
CA ILE A 208 -4.04 1.62 -1.35
C ILE A 208 -4.03 0.36 -2.21
N ILE A 209 -3.18 0.34 -3.24
CA ILE A 209 -3.05 -0.78 -4.17
C ILE A 209 -1.67 -1.42 -4.03
N GLY A 210 -1.64 -2.75 -4.12
CA GLY A 210 -0.43 -3.53 -4.09
C GLY A 210 -0.39 -4.58 -5.18
N VAL A 211 0.80 -5.14 -5.40
CA VAL A 211 1.08 -6.22 -6.35
C VAL A 211 1.90 -7.30 -5.67
N ASP A 212 1.47 -8.55 -5.77
CA ASP A 212 2.20 -9.73 -5.26
C ASP A 212 2.81 -9.47 -3.86
N MET A 213 1.97 -8.94 -2.96
CA MET A 213 2.37 -8.59 -1.59
C MET A 213 2.63 -9.85 -0.77
N LYS A 214 3.31 -9.70 0.38
CA LYS A 214 3.65 -10.80 1.29
C LYS A 214 2.45 -11.25 2.12
N GLU A 215 1.44 -11.82 1.45
CA GLU A 215 0.19 -12.25 2.08
C GLU A 215 0.43 -13.13 3.32
N GLU A 216 1.43 -14.01 3.28
CA GLU A 216 1.77 -14.90 4.38
C GLU A 216 2.18 -14.17 5.67
N ILE A 217 2.68 -12.94 5.56
CA ILE A 217 3.01 -12.06 6.68
C ILE A 217 1.82 -11.15 7.00
N LEU A 218 1.21 -10.55 5.98
CA LEU A 218 0.15 -9.57 6.15
C LEU A 218 -1.13 -10.17 6.76
N GLN A 219 -1.44 -11.44 6.48
CA GLN A 219 -2.56 -12.16 7.09
C GLN A 219 -2.38 -12.43 8.59
N LEU A 220 -1.14 -12.35 9.12
CA LEU A 220 -0.89 -12.53 10.55
C LEU A 220 -1.15 -11.25 11.35
N LEU A 221 -1.29 -10.11 10.69
CA LEU A 221 -1.59 -8.83 11.33
C LEU A 221 -3.04 -8.81 11.85
N PRO A 222 -3.34 -7.95 12.84
CA PRO A 222 -4.72 -7.75 13.30
C PRO A 222 -5.63 -7.29 12.16
N ASP A 223 -6.79 -7.94 12.04
CA ASP A 223 -7.80 -7.64 11.02
C ASP A 223 -8.61 -6.37 11.38
N HIS A 224 -9.16 -5.69 10.37
CA HIS A 224 -10.18 -4.61 10.51
C HIS A 224 -9.82 -3.49 11.49
N LYS A 225 -8.68 -2.83 11.26
CA LYS A 225 -8.20 -1.69 12.05
C LYS A 225 -8.83 -0.36 11.62
N THR A 226 -9.21 -0.23 10.35
CA THR A 226 -9.75 1.04 9.81
C THR A 226 -11.26 1.11 9.92
N VAL A 227 -11.96 0.00 9.64
CA VAL A 227 -13.42 -0.10 9.69
C VAL A 227 -13.83 -1.13 10.72
N ARG A 228 -14.83 -0.80 11.54
CA ARG A 228 -15.35 -1.72 12.56
C ARG A 228 -15.93 -3.00 11.93
N PRO A 229 -15.69 -4.19 12.53
CA PRO A 229 -16.20 -5.46 12.03
C PRO A 229 -17.70 -5.47 11.70
N GLU A 230 -18.53 -4.76 12.47
CA GLU A 230 -19.98 -4.76 12.30
C GLU A 230 -20.45 -4.04 11.03
N THR A 231 -19.61 -3.16 10.47
CA THR A 231 -19.89 -2.47 9.20
C THR A 231 -19.83 -3.44 8.02
N TRP A 232 -19.07 -4.53 8.16
CA TRP A 232 -18.91 -5.54 7.13
C TRP A 232 -20.05 -6.56 7.16
N ASN A 233 -21.25 -6.15 6.72
CA ASN A 233 -22.36 -7.09 6.56
C ASN A 233 -22.10 -8.02 5.35
N PRO A 234 -21.88 -9.34 5.55
CA PRO A 234 -21.44 -10.26 4.49
C PRO A 234 -22.40 -10.38 3.30
N GLN A 235 -23.67 -10.05 3.48
CA GLN A 235 -24.70 -10.17 2.44
C GLN A 235 -24.50 -9.19 1.27
N ASN A 236 -23.68 -8.15 1.42
CA ASN A 236 -23.43 -7.11 0.41
C ASN A 236 -21.97 -7.08 -0.13
N LEU A 237 -21.12 -8.04 0.24
CA LEU A 237 -19.66 -7.95 0.06
C LEU A 237 -19.11 -8.98 -0.94
N SER A 238 -19.94 -9.45 -1.88
CA SER A 238 -19.54 -10.38 -2.93
C SER A 238 -18.37 -9.82 -3.74
N GLY A 239 -17.31 -10.61 -3.92
CA GLY A 239 -16.12 -10.22 -4.67
C GLY A 239 -14.96 -9.68 -3.82
N LEU A 240 -15.18 -9.44 -2.52
CA LEU A 240 -14.08 -9.18 -1.58
C LEU A 240 -13.51 -10.49 -1.04
N ILE A 241 -12.19 -10.54 -0.91
CA ILE A 241 -11.45 -11.63 -0.29
C ILE A 241 -11.35 -11.37 1.20
N TRP A 242 -11.79 -12.37 1.96
CA TRP A 242 -11.65 -12.47 3.40
C TRP A 242 -10.50 -13.40 3.74
N LYS A 243 -10.01 -13.32 4.97
CA LYS A 243 -9.00 -14.23 5.50
C LYS A 243 -9.39 -15.69 5.23
N ILE A 244 -8.46 -16.45 4.67
CA ILE A 244 -8.61 -17.88 4.34
C ILE A 244 -8.43 -18.71 5.60
#